data_AF-A0AAP6LEL7-F1
#
_entry.id   AF-A0AAP6LEL7-F1
#
_cell.length_a   1.000
_cell.length_b   1.000
_cell.length_c   1.000
_cell.angle_alpha   90.00
_cell.angle_beta   90.00
_cell.angle_gamma   90.00
#
_symmetry.space_group_name_H-M   'P 1'
#
loop_
_entity.id
_entity.type
_entity.pdbx_description
1 polymer ?
#
loop_
_entity_poly.entity_id
_entity_poly.type
_entity_poly.pdbx_seq_one_letter_code
_entity_poly.pdbx_strand_id
1 'polypeptide(L)'
;MAWLSLLLFLPWFVLLGTVYWLFPRQPRDTARRLFDGAALLLAFVLSILAMLWGHHIGVVQSDAGPIWRQVLAVLYAYGAFLAVMVAAVLLRGGWLAARATKAASKSAGDTT
;
A
#
# COMPACT_ATOMS: atom_id res chain seq x y z
N MET A 1 1.75 21.57 12.54
CA MET A 1 1.01 20.35 12.88
C MET A 1 1.06 19.39 11.71
N ALA A 2 1.79 18.26 11.79
CA ALA A 2 1.96 17.33 10.67
C ALA A 2 0.64 16.71 10.17
N TRP A 3 -0.35 16.57 11.05
CA TRP A 3 -1.64 15.90 10.82
C TRP A 3 -2.48 16.46 9.67
N LEU A 4 -2.24 17.72 9.27
CA LEU A 4 -2.93 18.31 8.11
C LEU A 4 -2.67 17.52 6.82
N SER A 5 -1.48 16.92 6.67
CA SER A 5 -1.13 16.07 5.52
C SER A 5 -2.01 14.83 5.50
N LEU A 6 -2.15 14.18 6.65
CA LEU A 6 -2.96 12.97 6.77
C LEU A 6 -4.42 13.30 6.48
N LEU A 7 -4.97 14.36 7.06
CA LEU A 7 -6.37 14.76 6.88
C LEU A 7 -6.69 15.09 5.41
N LEU A 8 -5.76 15.75 4.72
CA LEU A 8 -5.91 16.10 3.31
C LEU A 8 -5.84 14.87 2.38
N PHE A 9 -4.96 13.91 2.69
CA PHE A 9 -4.73 12.74 1.84
C PHE A 9 -5.53 11.50 2.23
N LEU A 10 -6.16 11.48 3.40
CA LEU A 10 -6.95 10.35 3.88
C LEU A 10 -8.04 9.93 2.88
N PRO A 11 -8.81 10.85 2.26
CA PRO A 11 -9.80 10.46 1.25
C PRO A 11 -9.17 9.72 0.05
N TRP A 12 -7.96 10.14 -0.35
CA TRP A 12 -7.22 9.54 -1.44
C TRP A 12 -6.68 8.15 -1.08
N PHE A 13 -6.13 7.96 0.13
CA PHE A 13 -5.71 6.65 0.62
C PHE A 13 -6.87 5.67 0.74
N VAL A 14 -8.03 6.14 1.21
CA VAL A 14 -9.25 5.33 1.27
C VAL A 14 -9.68 4.92 -0.13
N LEU A 15 -9.65 5.83 -1.12
CA LEU A 15 -9.98 5.51 -2.50
C LEU A 15 -9.05 4.42 -3.06
N LEU A 16 -7.74 4.62 -2.97
CA LEU A 16 -6.75 3.65 -3.48
C LEU A 16 -6.83 2.30 -2.76
N GLY A 17 -6.94 2.32 -1.43
CA GLY A 17 -7.08 1.11 -0.63
C GLY A 17 -8.36 0.36 -0.97
N THR A 18 -9.46 1.07 -1.22
CA THR A 18 -10.73 0.49 -1.66
C THR A 18 -10.61 -0.14 -3.04
N VAL A 19 -9.98 0.55 -4.00
CA VAL A 19 -9.75 -0.01 -5.35
C VAL A 19 -8.90 -1.27 -5.27
N TYR A 20 -7.80 -1.25 -4.50
CA TYR A 20 -6.95 -2.41 -4.27
C TYR A 20 -7.71 -3.58 -3.61
N TRP A 21 -8.58 -3.28 -2.65
CA TRP A 21 -9.39 -4.29 -1.97
C TRP A 21 -10.44 -4.89 -2.90
N LEU A 22 -11.12 -4.06 -3.70
CA LEU A 22 -12.19 -4.51 -4.56
C LEU A 22 -11.68 -5.39 -5.71
N PHE A 23 -10.46 -5.17 -6.19
CA PHE A 23 -9.90 -5.90 -7.33
C PHE A 23 -8.79 -6.88 -6.94
N PRO A 24 -8.88 -8.16 -7.37
CA PRO A 24 -9.92 -8.79 -8.21
C PRO A 24 -11.15 -9.30 -7.41
N ARG A 25 -12.36 -9.12 -7.96
CA ARG A 25 -13.64 -9.34 -7.25
C ARG A 25 -13.89 -10.79 -6.81
N GLN A 26 -13.36 -11.81 -7.50
CA GLN A 26 -13.50 -13.24 -7.16
C GLN A 26 -12.30 -14.08 -7.64
N PRO A 27 -11.99 -15.25 -7.01
CA PRO A 27 -12.49 -15.76 -5.74
C PRO A 27 -11.70 -15.18 -4.53
N ARG A 28 -12.43 -14.72 -3.49
CA ARG A 28 -11.85 -14.11 -2.28
C ARG A 28 -11.64 -15.17 -1.19
N ASP A 29 -10.58 -15.96 -1.35
CA ASP A 29 -10.07 -16.90 -0.33
C ASP A 29 -9.81 -16.19 1.02
N THR A 30 -10.01 -16.86 2.15
CA THR A 30 -9.78 -16.29 3.50
C THR A 30 -8.35 -15.81 3.66
N ALA A 31 -7.37 -16.55 3.11
CA ALA A 31 -5.97 -16.15 3.10
C ALA A 31 -5.73 -14.84 2.31
N ARG A 32 -6.47 -14.59 1.22
CA ARG A 32 -6.40 -13.32 0.47
C ARG A 32 -6.89 -12.16 1.31
N ARG A 33 -8.04 -12.32 1.98
CA ARG A 33 -8.62 -11.24 2.81
C ARG A 33 -7.68 -10.84 3.95
N LEU A 34 -7.04 -11.82 4.60
CA LEU A 34 -6.07 -11.53 5.65
C LEU A 34 -4.83 -10.83 5.10
N PHE A 35 -4.30 -11.29 3.95
CA PHE A 35 -3.17 -10.66 3.29
C PHE A 35 -3.46 -9.22 2.87
N ASP A 36 -4.55 -9.00 2.14
CA ASP A 36 -4.96 -7.66 1.70
C ASP A 36 -5.20 -6.76 2.92
N GLY A 37 -5.74 -7.31 4.02
CA GLY A 37 -6.02 -6.59 5.28
C GLY A 37 -4.75 -6.13 5.97
N ALA A 38 -3.79 -7.04 6.09
CA ALA A 38 -2.48 -6.75 6.63
C ALA A 38 -1.72 -5.75 5.75
N ALA A 39 -1.83 -5.86 4.42
CA ALA A 39 -1.19 -4.94 3.48
C ALA A 39 -1.74 -3.52 3.61
N LEU A 40 -3.06 -3.34 3.69
CA LEU A 40 -3.68 -2.04 3.90
C LEU A 40 -3.31 -1.42 5.26
N LEU A 41 -3.33 -2.23 6.32
CA LEU A 41 -2.94 -1.77 7.65
C LEU A 41 -1.46 -1.34 7.66
N LEU A 42 -0.59 -2.16 7.06
CA LEU A 42 0.84 -1.86 6.94
C LEU A 42 1.07 -0.59 6.12
N ALA A 43 0.39 -0.43 4.98
CA ALA A 43 0.48 0.76 4.14
C ALA A 43 0.10 2.02 4.92
N PHE A 44 -0.99 1.95 5.69
CA PHE A 44 -1.45 3.06 6.51
C PHE A 44 -0.47 3.41 7.63
N VAL A 45 0.01 2.43 8.40
CA VAL A 45 0.98 2.66 9.48
C VAL A 45 2.29 3.21 8.94
N LEU A 46 2.85 2.63 7.87
CA LEU A 46 4.09 3.12 7.26
C LEU A 46 3.92 4.52 6.66
N SER A 47 2.75 4.84 6.10
CA SER A 47 2.46 6.21 5.63
C SER A 47 2.52 7.23 6.77
N ILE A 48 2.00 6.90 7.96
CA ILE A 48 2.05 7.79 9.13
C ILE A 48 3.49 7.96 9.62
N LEU A 49 4.26 6.87 9.74
CA LEU A 49 5.66 6.93 10.16
C LEU A 49 6.49 7.77 9.18
N ALA A 50 6.30 7.55 7.88
CA ALA A 50 6.96 8.31 6.83
C ALA A 50 6.54 9.79 6.86
N MET A 51 5.26 10.09 7.08
CA MET A 51 4.77 11.47 7.25
C MET A 51 5.49 12.19 8.38
N LEU A 52 5.58 11.56 9.56
CA LEU A 52 6.24 12.12 10.73
C LEU A 52 7.73 12.35 10.47
N TRP A 53 8.38 11.41 9.78
CA TRP A 53 9.77 11.55 9.39
C TRP A 53 9.98 12.68 8.37
N GLY A 54 9.19 12.72 7.29
CA GLY A 54 9.24 13.80 6.29
C GLY A 54 9.00 15.17 6.90
N HIS A 55 8.07 15.27 7.86
CA HIS A 55 7.85 16.49 8.61
C HIS A 55 9.09 16.90 9.40
N HIS A 56 9.70 15.97 10.14
CA HIS A 56 10.91 16.20 10.92
C HIS A 56 12.07 16.68 10.02
N ILE A 57 12.29 16.04 8.88
CA ILE A 57 13.30 16.45 7.88
C ILE A 57 13.07 17.88 7.41
N GLY A 58 11.81 18.27 7.19
CA GLY A 58 11.46 19.64 6.78
C GLY A 58 11.53 20.68 7.90
N VAL A 59 11.56 20.27 9.18
CA VAL A 59 11.81 21.19 10.30
C VAL A 59 13.30 21.54 10.40
N VAL A 60 14.18 20.57 10.12
CA VAL A 60 15.64 20.75 10.23
C VAL A 60 16.22 21.52 9.04
N GLN A 61 15.52 21.56 7.90
CA GLN A 61 15.88 22.42 6.76
C GLN A 61 15.42 23.87 6.98
N SER A 62 16.31 24.69 7.54
CA SER A 62 16.09 26.12 7.83
C SER A 62 15.94 27.00 6.59
N ASP A 63 16.50 26.54 5.47
CA ASP A 63 16.69 27.37 4.27
C ASP A 63 15.43 27.36 3.37
N ALA A 64 14.48 26.46 3.67
CA ALA A 64 13.21 26.33 2.97
C ALA A 64 12.08 27.01 3.76
N GLY A 65 11.11 27.58 3.03
CA GLY A 65 9.98 28.27 3.66
C GLY A 65 9.14 27.36 4.58
N PRO A 66 8.35 27.93 5.52
CA PRO A 66 7.63 27.16 6.55
C PRO A 66 6.67 26.08 6.02
N ILE A 67 6.21 26.20 4.77
CA ILE A 67 5.35 25.23 4.10
C ILE A 67 6.06 23.93 3.70
N TRP A 68 7.39 23.95 3.58
CA TRP A 68 8.18 22.82 3.07
C TRP A 68 8.05 21.56 3.94
N ARG A 69 8.00 21.72 5.27
CA ARG A 69 7.73 20.63 6.22
C ARG A 69 6.40 19.91 5.97
N GLN A 70 5.42 20.60 5.40
CA GLN A 70 4.12 20.02 5.08
C GLN A 70 4.20 19.24 3.77
N VAL A 71 4.87 19.82 2.76
CA VAL A 71 5.10 19.18 1.46
C VAL A 71 5.85 17.86 1.65
N LEU A 72 6.95 17.86 2.42
CA LEU A 72 7.71 16.64 2.70
C LEU A 72 6.90 15.61 3.49
N ALA A 73 6.09 16.04 4.46
CA ALA A 73 5.20 15.14 5.17
C ALA A 73 4.21 14.42 4.22
N VAL A 74 3.59 15.15 3.27
CA VAL A 74 2.70 14.53 2.27
C VAL A 74 3.47 13.59 1.34
N LEU A 75 4.61 14.02 0.81
CA LEU A 75 5.39 13.23 -0.15
C LEU A 75 5.86 11.91 0.45
N TYR A 76 6.37 11.93 1.68
CA TYR A 76 6.81 10.71 2.37
C TYR A 76 5.64 9.80 2.71
N ALA A 77 4.51 10.36 3.20
CA ALA A 77 3.30 9.57 3.46
C ALA A 77 2.83 8.86 2.19
N TYR A 78 2.73 9.61 1.09
CA TYR A 78 2.24 9.12 -0.19
C TYR A 78 3.17 8.07 -0.80
N GLY A 79 4.47 8.35 -0.81
CA GLY A 79 5.49 7.42 -1.30
C GLY A 79 5.49 6.10 -0.55
N ALA A 80 5.44 6.14 0.79
CA ALA A 80 5.39 4.93 1.61
C ALA A 80 4.11 4.12 1.36
N PHE A 81 2.95 4.79 1.31
CA PHE A 81 1.68 4.12 1.00
C PHE A 81 1.75 3.41 -0.37
N LEU A 82 2.16 4.13 -1.43
CA LEU A 82 2.26 3.56 -2.77
C LEU A 82 3.28 2.42 -2.86
N ALA A 83 4.43 2.55 -2.19
CA ALA A 83 5.45 1.51 -2.18
C ALA A 83 4.90 0.19 -1.63
N VAL A 84 4.18 0.25 -0.49
CA VAL A 84 3.53 -0.93 0.08
C VAL A 84 2.44 -1.46 -0.86
N MET A 85 1.63 -0.58 -1.45
CA MET A 85 0.58 -1.01 -2.37
C MET A 85 1.12 -1.73 -3.60
N VAL A 86 2.17 -1.19 -4.22
CA VAL A 86 2.85 -1.82 -5.36
C VAL A 86 3.44 -3.16 -4.96
N ALA A 87 4.16 -3.23 -3.84
CA ALA A 87 4.70 -4.48 -3.33
C ALA A 87 3.60 -5.52 -3.10
N ALA A 88 2.50 -5.12 -2.47
CA ALA A 88 1.37 -6.00 -2.21
C ALA A 88 0.71 -6.52 -3.50
N VAL A 89 0.58 -5.67 -4.53
CA VAL A 89 0.08 -6.08 -5.85
C VAL A 89 1.01 -7.10 -6.52
N LEU A 90 2.32 -6.86 -6.50
CA LEU A 90 3.31 -7.77 -7.10
C LEU A 90 3.36 -9.12 -6.38
N LEU A 91 3.41 -9.12 -5.05
CA LEU A 91 3.42 -10.34 -4.23
C LEU A 91 2.14 -11.15 -4.44
N ARG A 92 0.98 -10.47 -4.43
CA ARG A 92 -0.31 -11.09 -4.72
C ARG A 92 -0.35 -11.67 -6.13
N GLY A 93 0.07 -10.92 -7.14
CA GLY A 93 0.13 -11.36 -8.53
C GLY A 93 0.96 -12.63 -8.72
N GLY A 94 2.17 -12.66 -8.14
CA GLY A 94 3.04 -13.84 -8.17
C GLY A 94 2.41 -15.07 -7.49
N TRP A 95 1.76 -14.88 -6.33
CA TRP A 95 1.09 -15.96 -5.63
C TRP A 95 -0.09 -16.55 -6.43
N LEU A 96 -0.86 -15.71 -7.11
CA LEU A 96 -1.97 -16.13 -7.97
C LEU A 96 -1.49 -16.92 -9.19
N ALA A 97 -0.44 -16.42 -9.85
CA ALA A 97 0.16 -17.09 -11.00
C ALA A 97 0.69 -18.48 -10.61
N ALA A 98 1.40 -18.58 -9.48
CA ALA A 98 1.93 -19.86 -8.98
C ALA A 98 0.83 -20.90 -8.71
N ARG A 99 -0.32 -20.48 -8.16
CA ARG A 99 -1.48 -21.37 -7.93
C ARG A 99 -2.08 -21.86 -9.24
N ALA A 100 -2.17 -21.02 -10.26
CA ALA A 100 -2.69 -21.40 -11.58
C ALA A 100 -1.79 -22.44 -12.26
N THR A 101 -0.47 -22.25 -12.24
CA THR A 101 0.49 -23.21 -12.82
C THR A 101 0.41 -24.57 -12.14
N LYS A 102 0.31 -24.61 -10.79
CA LYS A 102 0.16 -25.86 -10.04
C LYS A 102 -1.14 -26.60 -10.37
N ALA A 103 -2.24 -25.88 -10.58
CA ALA A 103 -3.52 -26.48 -10.96
C ALA A 103 -3.47 -27.10 -12.38
N ALA A 104 -2.85 -26.41 -13.34
CA ALA A 104 -2.67 -26.93 -14.70
C ALA A 104 -1.83 -28.22 -14.74
N SER A 105 -0.73 -28.27 -13.97
CA SER A 105 0.11 -29.46 -13.89
C SER A 105 -0.62 -30.67 -13.29
N LYS A 106 -1.49 -30.48 -12.29
CA LYS A 106 -2.29 -31.57 -11.72
C LYS A 106 -3.27 -32.16 -12.74
N SER A 107 -3.97 -31.31 -13.50
CA SER A 107 -4.93 -31.75 -14.51
C SER A 107 -4.29 -32.58 -15.64
N ALA A 108 -3.02 -32.31 -15.98
CA ALA A 108 -2.31 -33.07 -17.00
C ALA A 108 -1.89 -34.48 -16.55
N GLY A 109 -1.68 -34.69 -15.25
CA GLY A 109 -1.32 -36.00 -14.69
C GLY A 109 -2.51 -36.93 -14.47
N ASP A 110 -3.72 -36.39 -14.25
CA ASP A 110 -4.94 -37.20 -14.07
C ASP A 110 -5.48 -37.76 -15.42
N THR A 111 -4.99 -37.27 -16.56
CA THR A 111 -5.42 -37.69 -17.92
C THR A 111 -4.57 -38.78 -18.56
N THR A 112 -3.54 -39.29 -17.87
CA THR A 112 -2.62 -40.35 -18.33
C THR A 112 -2.76 -41.59 -17.46
#